data_AF-A0A0F7CTE1-F1
#
_entry.id   AF-A0A0F7CTE1-F1
#
_cell.length_a   1.000
_cell.length_b   1.000
_cell.length_c   1.000
_cell.angle_alpha   90.00
_cell.angle_beta   90.00
_cell.angle_gamma   90.00
#
_symmetry.space_group_name_H-M   'P 1'
#
loop_
_entity.id
_entity.type
_entity.pdbx_description
1 polymer ?
#
loop_
_entity_poly.entity_id
_entity_poly.type
_entity_poly.pdbx_seq_one_letter_code
_entity_poly.pdbx_strand_id
1 'polypeptide(L)' 'MPYRIEYQEGHKNAEGDPAPWVIINKDHNEIVGSSETRENAEASVRARLAGDHGGFSHGKKS' A
#
# COMPACT_ATOMS: atom_id res chain seq x y z
N MET A 1 0.66 -5.72 -13.79
CA MET A 1 0.55 -5.39 -12.35
C MET A 1 -0.55 -4.34 -12.17
N PRO A 2 -1.65 -4.67 -11.47
CA PRO A 2 -2.81 -3.78 -11.25
C PRO A 2 -2.51 -2.59 -10.34
N TYR A 3 -1.41 -2.63 -9.58
CA TYR A 3 -0.99 -1.54 -8.71
C TYR A 3 0.19 -0.75 -9.30
N ARG A 4 0.25 0.55 -9.02
CA ARG A 4 1.44 1.40 -9.18
C ARG A 4 1.84 1.99 -7.84
N ILE A 5 3.12 2.26 -7.67
CA ILE A 5 3.66 2.97 -6.51
C ILE A 5 4.06 4.36 -7.00
N GLU A 6 3.61 5.39 -6.30
CA GLU A 6 3.88 6.78 -6.62
C GLU A 6 4.41 7.49 -5.38
N TYR A 7 5.38 8.40 -5.58
CA TYR A 7 5.89 9.25 -4.51
C TYR A 7 5.08 10.54 -4.48
N GLN A 8 4.37 10.78 -3.39
CA GLN A 8 3.66 12.02 -3.11
C GLN A 8 4.32 12.73 -1.94
N GLU A 9 5.05 13.78 -2.24
CA GLU A 9 5.68 14.62 -1.23
C GLU A 9 4.61 15.24 -0.32
N GLY A 10 4.76 15.06 0.99
CA GLY A 10 3.81 15.56 1.98
C GLY A 10 2.57 14.68 2.22
N HIS A 11 2.43 13.54 1.53
CA HIS A 11 1.37 12.59 1.86
C HIS A 11 1.58 12.00 3.25
N LYS A 12 0.51 11.98 4.05
CA LYS A 12 0.46 11.41 5.39
C LYS A 12 -0.59 10.33 5.45
N ASN A 13 -0.34 9.28 6.21
CA ASN A 13 -1.34 8.24 6.45
C ASN A 13 -2.45 8.77 7.41
N ALA A 14 -3.45 7.94 7.68
CA ALA A 14 -4.55 8.28 8.59
C ALA A 14 -4.10 8.56 10.04
N GLU A 15 -2.92 8.09 10.43
CA GLU A 15 -2.32 8.29 11.76
C GLU A 15 -1.54 9.63 11.83
N GLY A 16 -1.32 10.28 10.69
CA GLY A 16 -0.56 11.53 10.58
C GLY A 16 0.93 11.35 10.32
N ASP A 17 1.40 10.11 10.16
CA ASP A 17 2.79 9.77 9.85
C ASP A 17 3.13 10.01 8.38
N PRO A 18 4.37 10.43 8.07
CA PRO A 18 4.80 10.71 6.70
C PRO A 18 4.88 9.42 5.88
N ALA A 19 3.91 9.21 4.99
CA ALA A 19 3.83 8.02 4.15
C ALA A 19 3.81 8.42 2.67
N PRO A 20 4.93 8.96 2.13
CA PRO A 20 4.95 9.53 0.79
C PRO A 20 4.85 8.48 -0.33
N TRP A 21 5.11 7.19 -0.06
CA TRP A 21 4.98 6.14 -1.07
C TRP A 21 3.56 5.58 -1.06
N VAL A 22 2.73 6.08 -1.96
CA VAL A 22 1.33 5.63 -2.10
C VAL A 22 1.21 4.51 -3.11
N ILE A 23 0.34 3.54 -2.80
CA ILE A 23 0.00 2.40 -3.65
C ILE A 23 -1.36 2.72 -4.27
N ILE A 24 -1.38 2.86 -5.59
CA ILE A 24 -2.58 3.24 -6.35
C ILE A 24 -3.03 2.04 -7.18
N ASN A 25 -4.29 1.64 -7.04
CA ASN A 25 -4.94 0.69 -7.93
C ASN A 25 -5.21 1.37 -9.29
N LYS A 26 -4.66 0.83 -10.38
CA LYS A 26 -4.78 1.41 -11.73
C LYS A 26 -6.19 1.32 -12.30
N ASP A 27 -6.98 0.34 -11.88
CA ASP A 27 -8.31 0.10 -12.45
C ASP A 27 -9.30 1.20 -12.01
N HIS A 28 -9.21 1.61 -10.74
CA HIS A 28 -10.10 2.61 -10.13
C HIS A 28 -9.39 3.92 -9.77
N ASN A 29 -8.10 4.03 -10.06
CA ASN A 29 -7.24 5.15 -9.65
C ASN A 29 -7.37 5.52 -8.16
N GLU A 30 -7.46 4.50 -7.30
CA GLU A 30 -7.70 4.64 -5.85
C GLU A 30 -6.43 4.34 -5.04
N ILE A 31 -6.18 5.11 -3.98
CA ILE A 31 -5.10 4.83 -3.02
C ILE A 31 -5.54 3.70 -2.10
N VAL A 32 -4.91 2.53 -2.25
CA VAL A 32 -5.21 1.32 -1.46
C VAL A 32 -4.19 1.07 -0.35
N GLY A 33 -3.19 1.92 -0.22
CA GLY A 33 -2.18 1.87 0.82
C GLY A 33 -1.13 2.96 0.68
N SER A 34 -0.37 3.19 1.74
CA SER A 34 0.75 4.14 1.77
C SER A 34 1.86 3.62 2.66
N SER A 35 3.09 4.07 2.45
CA SER A 35 4.26 3.67 3.23
C SER A 35 5.32 4.76 3.29
N GLU A 36 6.16 4.69 4.31
CA GLU A 36 7.29 5.61 4.52
C GLU A 36 8.44 5.36 3.52
N THR A 37 8.62 4.10 3.11
CA THR A 37 9.67 3.68 2.17
C THR A 37 9.10 2.96 0.96
N ARG A 38 9.81 3.07 -0.16
CA ARG A 38 9.46 2.41 -1.42
C ARG A 38 9.44 0.88 -1.27
N GLU A 39 10.43 0.32 -0.58
CA GLU A 39 10.54 -1.12 -0.36
C GLU A 39 9.34 -1.68 0.39
N ASN A 40 8.83 -0.97 1.39
CA ASN A 40 7.66 -1.39 2.15
C ASN A 40 6.38 -1.28 1.31
N ALA A 41 6.27 -0.27 0.45
CA ALA A 41 5.19 -0.17 -0.54
C ALA A 41 5.24 -1.33 -1.55
N GLU A 42 6.43 -1.70 -2.03
CA GLU A 42 6.63 -2.85 -2.93
C GLU A 42 6.29 -4.18 -2.26
N ALA A 43 6.73 -4.38 -1.02
CA ALA A 43 6.36 -5.56 -0.22
C ALA A 43 4.84 -5.63 -0.01
N SER A 44 4.20 -4.50 0.26
CA SER A 44 2.74 -4.36 0.38
C SER A 44 1.99 -4.69 -0.91
N VAL A 45 2.53 -4.29 -2.07
CA VAL A 45 1.99 -4.68 -3.38
C VAL A 45 2.13 -6.19 -3.59
N ARG A 46 3.31 -6.76 -3.31
CA ARG A 46 3.55 -8.20 -3.42
C ARG A 46 2.63 -9.00 -2.51
N ALA A 47 2.43 -8.56 -1.27
CA ALA A 47 1.52 -9.19 -0.31
C ALA A 47 0.07 -9.15 -0.78
N ARG A 48 -0.38 -8.05 -1.42
CA ARG A 48 -1.73 -7.95 -2.02
C ARG A 48 -1.89 -8.89 -3.22
N LEU A 49 -0.89 -8.94 -4.11
CA LEU A 49 -0.88 -9.85 -5.26
C LEU A 49 -0.83 -11.32 -4.85
N ALA A 50 -0.10 -11.63 -3.78
CA ALA A 50 -0.09 -12.97 -3.20
C ALA A 50 -1.39 -13.30 -2.46
N GLY A 51 -1.97 -12.30 -1.78
CA GLY A 51 -3.21 -12.41 -1.01
C GLY A 51 -4.46 -12.61 -1.87
N ASP A 52 -4.46 -12.11 -3.11
CA ASP A 52 -5.51 -12.36 -4.10
C ASP A 52 -5.65 -13.86 -4.47
N HIS A 53 -4.61 -14.67 -4.18
CA HIS A 53 -4.62 -16.13 -4.35
C HIS A 53 -4.67 -16.91 -3.02
N GLY A 54 -4.71 -16.22 -1.88
CA GLY A 54 -4.70 -16.85 -0.56
C GLY A 54 -4.88 -15.81 0.53
N GLY A 55 -6.10 -15.67 1.06
CA GLY A 55 -6.44 -14.71 2.10
C GLY A 55 -5.50 -14.81 3.30
N PHE A 56 -4.57 -13.85 3.41
CA PHE A 56 -3.79 -13.66 4.62
C PHE A 56 -4.49 -12.62 5.49
N SER A 57 -5.20 -13.17 6.48
CA SER A 57 -5.77 -12.53 7.65
C SER A 57 -4.89 -11.37 8.15
N HIS A 58 -5.45 -10.16 8.14
CA HIS A 58 -4.95 -9.08 8.97
C HIS A 58 -4.99 -9.55 10.43
N GLY A 59 -3.81 -9.76 11.01
CA GLY A 59 -3.63 -9.91 12.45
C GLY A 59 -4.11 -8.65 13.15
N LYS A 60 -5.37 -8.67 13.59
CA LYS A 60 -5.92 -7.73 14.56
C LYS A 60 -5.22 -8.02 15.89
N LYS A 61 -4.46 -7.04 16.39
CA LYS A 61 -3.81 -7.06 17.72
C LYS A 61 -4.79 -7.62 18.77
N SER A 62 -4.38 -8.68 19.47
CA SER A 62 -4.96 -9.11 20.75
C SER A 62 -4.48 -8.21 21.88
#